data_AF-A0A971XHW6-F1
#
_entry.id   AF-A0A971XHW6-F1
#
_cell.length_a   1.000
_cell.length_b   1.000
_cell.length_c   1.000
_cell.angle_alpha   90.00
_cell.angle_beta   90.00
_cell.angle_gamma   90.00
#
_symmetry.space_group_name_H-M   'P 1'
#
loop_
_entity.id
_entity.type
_entity.pdbx_description
1 polymer ?
#
loop_
_entity_poly.entity_id
_entity_poly.type
_entity_poly.pdbx_seq_one_letter_code
_entity_poly.pdbx_strand_id
1 'polypeptide(L)'
;MKNVLKFFITLILCINSVNVFAQYIEKQIDLYHLSLENKNIPTILDSIILHEKKCNYYDCNLLFSFDIQKFEDNDILIVIESNNSIDLLLGLDPYGFFYYENHMFIVDGDSLEELFSICGQKVSFKYLEKDLDYILKRKDDKNIITELYFIIDDSFSQWAYQYLNGEFIFYGKSSFCN
;
A
#
# COMPACT_ATOMS: atom_id res chain seq x y z
N MET A 1 -21.88 -33.86 35.21
CA MET A 1 -20.85 -33.91 34.14
C MET A 1 -21.27 -33.23 32.84
N LYS A 2 -22.42 -33.56 32.21
CA LYS A 2 -22.85 -32.94 30.93
C LYS A 2 -22.99 -31.41 30.95
N ASN A 3 -23.51 -30.83 32.04
CA ASN A 3 -23.73 -29.37 32.13
C ASN A 3 -22.43 -28.59 32.36
N VAL A 4 -21.48 -29.19 33.08
CA VAL A 4 -20.14 -28.61 33.31
C VAL A 4 -19.33 -28.60 32.01
N LEU A 5 -19.39 -29.70 31.25
CA LEU A 5 -18.72 -29.79 29.94
C LEU A 5 -19.31 -28.78 28.93
N LYS A 6 -20.63 -28.60 28.90
CA LYS A 6 -21.28 -27.57 28.07
C LYS A 6 -20.82 -26.16 28.44
N PHE A 7 -20.76 -25.85 29.73
CA PHE A 7 -20.28 -24.55 30.21
C PHE A 7 -18.82 -24.28 29.80
N PHE A 8 -17.94 -25.28 29.92
CA PHE A 8 -16.55 -25.17 29.48
C PHE A 8 -16.42 -24.96 27.97
N ILE A 9 -17.20 -25.67 27.16
CA ILE A 9 -17.19 -25.49 25.70
C ILE A 9 -17.67 -24.08 25.31
N THR A 10 -18.76 -23.59 25.92
CA THR A 10 -19.24 -22.22 25.69
C THR A 10 -18.21 -21.18 26.10
N LEU A 11 -17.56 -21.37 27.26
CA LEU A 11 -16.52 -20.46 27.74
C LEU A 11 -15.31 -20.42 26.78
N ILE A 12 -14.85 -21.58 26.32
CA ILE A 12 -13.75 -21.68 25.35
C ILE A 12 -14.12 -21.00 24.02
N LEU A 13 -15.35 -21.17 23.52
CA LEU A 13 -15.80 -20.50 22.30
C LEU A 13 -15.88 -18.97 22.47
N CYS A 14 -16.37 -18.49 23.61
CA CYS A 14 -16.40 -17.06 23.92
C CYS A 14 -14.98 -16.46 24.03
N ILE A 15 -14.06 -17.13 24.73
CA ILE A 15 -12.67 -16.66 24.86
C ILE A 15 -11.97 -16.63 23.50
N ASN A 16 -12.18 -17.65 22.65
CA ASN A 16 -11.63 -17.65 21.30
C ASN A 16 -12.19 -16.52 20.43
N SER A 17 -13.49 -16.22 20.52
CA SER A 17 -14.06 -15.09 19.78
C SER A 17 -13.45 -13.75 20.20
N VAL A 18 -13.17 -13.53 21.49
CA VAL A 18 -12.54 -12.30 21.99
C VAL A 18 -11.07 -12.21 21.55
N ASN A 19 -10.35 -13.34 21.51
CA ASN A 19 -8.96 -13.37 21.03
C ASN A 19 -8.83 -13.09 19.52
N VAL A 20 -9.81 -13.47 18.69
CA VAL A 20 -9.80 -13.11 17.26
C VAL A 20 -9.92 -11.59 17.06
N PHE A 21 -10.67 -10.88 17.91
CA PHE A 21 -10.74 -9.41 17.88
C PHE A 21 -9.49 -8.72 18.42
N ALA A 22 -8.65 -9.42 19.20
CA ALA A 22 -7.42 -8.87 19.77
C ALA A 22 -6.21 -8.91 18.81
N GLN A 23 -6.37 -9.45 17.58
CA GLN A 23 -5.28 -9.57 16.60
C GLN A 23 -5.08 -8.33 15.71
N TYR A 24 -5.91 -7.29 15.88
CA TYR A 24 -5.85 -6.09 15.07
C TYR A 24 -5.73 -4.87 15.98
N ILE A 25 -4.71 -4.05 15.75
CA ILE A 25 -4.52 -2.79 16.47
C ILE A 25 -5.05 -1.67 15.58
N GLU A 26 -6.12 -0.99 16.02
CA GLU A 26 -6.57 0.24 15.35
C GLU A 26 -5.52 1.33 15.54
N LYS A 27 -4.97 1.82 14.43
CA LYS A 27 -4.05 2.95 14.37
C LYS A 27 -4.69 4.11 13.62
N GLN A 28 -4.09 5.28 13.79
CA GLN A 28 -4.43 6.48 13.04
C GLN A 28 -3.16 7.08 12.46
N ILE A 29 -3.24 7.57 11.22
CA ILE A 29 -2.19 8.32 10.54
C ILE A 29 -2.80 9.59 9.93
N ASP A 30 -2.04 10.69 9.97
CA ASP A 30 -2.45 11.97 9.39
C ASP A 30 -1.60 12.27 8.16
N LEU A 31 -2.21 12.23 6.98
CA LEU A 31 -1.54 12.39 5.68
C LEU A 31 -1.78 13.75 5.07
N TYR A 32 -0.77 14.29 4.38
CA TYR A 32 -0.96 15.49 3.56
C TYR A 32 -1.75 15.17 2.30
N HIS A 33 -2.76 15.98 1.99
CA HIS A 33 -3.36 15.96 0.65
C HIS A 33 -2.41 16.65 -0.33
N LEU A 34 -2.05 15.97 -1.42
CA LEU A 34 -1.07 16.43 -2.40
C LEU A 34 -1.77 16.86 -3.70
N SER A 35 -1.22 17.90 -4.32
CA SER A 35 -1.57 18.32 -5.68
C SER A 35 -0.47 17.88 -6.65
N LEU A 36 -0.87 17.43 -7.85
CA LEU A 36 0.05 17.07 -8.93
C LEU A 36 0.57 18.32 -9.64
N GLU A 37 1.89 18.55 -9.59
CA GLU A 37 2.55 19.68 -10.25
C GLU A 37 3.14 19.29 -11.62
N ASN A 38 3.63 18.06 -11.74
CA ASN A 38 4.25 17.58 -12.98
C ASN A 38 3.20 17.24 -14.04
N LYS A 39 3.33 17.85 -15.22
CA LYS A 39 2.38 17.73 -16.34
C LYS A 39 2.40 16.36 -17.03
N ASN A 40 3.47 15.58 -16.87
CA ASN A 40 3.62 14.27 -17.47
C ASN A 40 2.95 13.17 -16.63
N ILE A 41 2.83 13.36 -15.29
CA ILE A 41 2.19 12.38 -14.39
C ILE A 41 0.78 11.98 -14.87
N PRO A 42 -0.15 12.90 -15.17
CA PRO A 42 -1.51 12.54 -15.57
C PRO A 42 -1.56 11.52 -16.72
N THR A 43 -0.70 11.68 -17.74
CA THR A 43 -0.65 10.75 -18.89
C THR A 43 -0.18 9.35 -18.47
N ILE A 44 0.75 9.25 -17.51
CA ILE A 44 1.22 7.99 -16.96
C ILE A 44 0.11 7.31 -16.16
N LEU A 45 -0.58 8.08 -15.31
CA LEU A 45 -1.68 7.57 -14.49
C LEU A 45 -2.87 7.11 -15.35
N ASP A 46 -3.19 7.85 -16.42
CA ASP A 46 -4.20 7.45 -17.41
C ASP A 46 -3.87 6.08 -18.01
N SER A 47 -2.61 5.88 -18.42
CA SER A 47 -2.13 4.63 -19.00
C SER A 47 -2.23 3.45 -18.01
N ILE A 48 -1.84 3.69 -16.75
CA ILE A 48 -1.92 2.72 -15.67
C ILE A 48 -3.37 2.33 -15.40
N ILE A 49 -4.27 3.30 -15.18
CA ILE A 49 -5.68 3.04 -14.90
C ILE A 49 -6.36 2.36 -16.09
N LEU A 50 -6.03 2.75 -17.33
CA LEU A 50 -6.55 2.10 -18.53
C LEU A 50 -6.07 0.65 -18.65
N HIS A 51 -4.86 0.35 -18.19
CA HIS A 51 -4.39 -1.03 -18.09
C HIS A 51 -5.19 -1.79 -17.03
N GLU A 52 -5.30 -1.26 -15.82
CA GLU A 52 -5.97 -1.92 -14.70
C GLU A 52 -7.44 -2.22 -15.01
N LYS A 53 -8.15 -1.33 -15.72
CA LYS A 53 -9.54 -1.56 -16.17
C LYS A 53 -9.75 -2.83 -17.00
N LYS A 54 -8.68 -3.47 -17.49
CA LYS A 54 -8.74 -4.72 -18.26
C LYS A 54 -8.53 -5.96 -17.40
N CYS A 55 -8.11 -5.79 -16.15
CA CYS A 55 -7.80 -6.89 -15.23
C CYS A 55 -9.06 -7.37 -14.52
N ASN A 56 -9.20 -8.68 -14.33
CA ASN A 56 -10.39 -9.26 -13.69
C ASN A 56 -10.60 -8.82 -12.23
N TYR A 57 -9.53 -8.39 -11.54
CA TYR A 57 -9.59 -7.92 -10.15
C TYR A 57 -9.92 -6.42 -10.04
N TYR A 58 -10.04 -5.69 -11.15
CA TYR A 58 -10.27 -4.26 -11.13
C TYR A 58 -11.56 -3.87 -10.41
N ASP A 59 -11.45 -2.89 -9.53
CA ASP A 59 -12.56 -2.24 -8.85
C ASP A 59 -12.45 -0.72 -8.99
N CYS A 60 -13.58 0.00 -8.94
CA CYS A 60 -13.56 1.46 -9.00
C CYS A 60 -12.89 2.12 -7.78
N ASN A 61 -12.75 1.38 -6.68
CA ASN A 61 -12.05 1.80 -5.47
C ASN A 61 -10.63 1.19 -5.38
N LEU A 62 -10.11 0.60 -6.46
CA LEU A 62 -8.74 0.11 -6.50
C LEU A 62 -7.78 1.25 -6.10
N LEU A 63 -6.89 0.95 -5.17
CA LEU A 63 -5.94 1.90 -4.60
C LEU A 63 -4.60 1.72 -5.31
N PHE A 64 -3.73 2.72 -5.14
CA PHE A 64 -2.37 2.64 -5.65
C PHE A 64 -1.38 3.11 -4.59
N SER A 65 -0.24 2.41 -4.45
CA SER A 65 0.96 3.02 -3.87
C SER A 65 1.70 3.83 -4.92
N PHE A 66 2.39 4.87 -4.47
CA PHE A 66 3.27 5.71 -5.26
C PHE A 66 4.53 5.92 -4.42
N ASP A 67 5.46 4.97 -4.53
CA ASP A 67 6.70 4.94 -3.78
C ASP A 67 7.79 5.69 -4.53
N ILE A 68 8.53 6.53 -3.80
CA ILE A 68 9.61 7.37 -4.32
C ILE A 68 10.88 7.01 -3.57
N GLN A 69 11.89 6.51 -4.29
CA GLN A 69 13.17 6.13 -3.72
C GLN A 69 14.27 6.99 -4.34
N LYS A 70 14.97 7.78 -3.52
CA LYS A 70 16.15 8.54 -3.95
C LYS A 70 17.41 7.76 -3.62
N PHE A 71 18.27 7.59 -4.62
CA PHE A 71 19.57 6.96 -4.49
C PHE A 71 20.70 8.00 -4.57
N GLU A 72 21.92 7.54 -4.33
CA GLU A 72 23.13 8.32 -4.61
C GLU A 72 23.15 8.74 -6.10
N ASP A 73 23.82 9.86 -6.42
CA ASP A 73 23.88 10.47 -7.77
C ASP A 73 22.58 11.11 -8.33
N ASN A 74 21.61 11.42 -7.47
CA ASN A 74 20.28 11.96 -7.86
C ASN A 74 19.48 11.01 -8.76
N ASP A 75 19.73 9.70 -8.69
CA ASP A 75 18.86 8.72 -9.32
C ASP A 75 17.60 8.54 -8.48
N ILE A 76 16.43 8.64 -9.13
CA ILE A 76 15.13 8.57 -8.46
C ILE A 76 14.33 7.46 -9.13
N LEU A 77 14.00 6.44 -8.35
CA LEU A 77 13.08 5.38 -8.78
C LEU A 77 11.69 5.71 -8.25
N ILE A 78 10.71 5.61 -9.12
CA ILE A 78 9.30 5.72 -8.77
C ILE A 78 8.62 4.40 -9.08
N VAL A 79 7.97 3.83 -8.09
CA VAL A 79 7.21 2.58 -8.22
C VAL A 79 5.74 2.87 -7.93
N ILE A 80 4.89 2.54 -8.91
CA ILE A 80 3.43 2.64 -8.76
C ILE A 80 2.88 1.23 -8.77
N GLU A 81 2.09 0.86 -7.77
CA GLU A 81 1.53 -0.49 -7.65
C GLU A 81 0.04 -0.43 -7.32
N SER A 82 -0.77 -1.25 -8.00
CA SER A 82 -2.18 -1.44 -7.64
C SER A 82 -2.28 -2.22 -6.33
N ASN A 83 -3.14 -1.77 -5.42
CA ASN A 83 -3.33 -2.41 -4.12
C ASN A 83 -4.82 -2.52 -3.77
N ASN A 84 -5.20 -3.61 -3.12
CA ASN A 84 -6.57 -3.88 -2.69
C ASN A 84 -6.79 -3.62 -1.18
N SER A 85 -5.75 -3.21 -0.44
CA SER A 85 -5.82 -3.01 1.01
C SER A 85 -5.24 -1.68 1.43
N ILE A 86 -6.13 -0.76 1.83
CA ILE A 86 -5.72 0.52 2.41
C ILE A 86 -4.91 0.35 3.69
N ASP A 87 -5.24 -0.66 4.51
CA ASP A 87 -4.52 -0.95 5.76
C ASP A 87 -3.05 -1.29 5.51
N LEU A 88 -2.75 -2.03 4.43
CA LEU A 88 -1.36 -2.32 4.05
C LEU A 88 -0.63 -1.04 3.66
N LEU A 89 -1.23 -0.20 2.81
CA LEU A 89 -0.61 1.04 2.35
C LEU A 89 -0.37 2.04 3.48
N LEU A 90 -1.33 2.19 4.40
CA LEU A 90 -1.20 3.10 5.55
C LEU A 90 -0.22 2.58 6.60
N GLY A 91 0.05 1.28 6.62
CA GLY A 91 1.08 0.67 7.47
C GLY A 91 2.51 0.93 7.00
N LEU A 92 2.72 1.43 5.78
CA LEU A 92 4.05 1.77 5.23
C LEU A 92 4.57 3.15 5.69
N ASP A 93 3.88 3.81 6.62
CA ASP A 93 4.16 5.18 7.08
C ASP A 93 4.22 6.22 5.93
N PRO A 94 3.19 6.27 5.05
CA PRO A 94 3.15 7.24 3.96
C PRO A 94 3.08 8.68 4.47
N TYR A 95 3.55 9.63 3.68
CA TYR A 95 3.52 11.05 4.05
C TYR A 95 2.32 11.80 3.45
N GLY A 96 1.77 11.31 2.35
CA GLY A 96 0.70 12.00 1.64
C GLY A 96 -0.18 11.10 0.78
N PHE A 97 -1.20 11.70 0.21
CA PHE A 97 -2.11 11.04 -0.74
C PHE A 97 -2.64 12.05 -1.75
N PHE A 98 -3.09 11.57 -2.90
CA PHE A 98 -3.85 12.36 -3.85
C PHE A 98 -4.93 11.51 -4.53
N TYR A 99 -5.89 12.18 -5.16
CA TYR A 99 -6.89 11.53 -5.99
C TYR A 99 -6.63 11.82 -7.47
N TYR A 100 -6.78 10.80 -8.30
CA TYR A 100 -6.76 10.93 -9.76
C TYR A 100 -7.80 9.99 -10.37
N GLU A 101 -8.71 10.52 -11.21
CA GLU A 101 -9.79 9.75 -11.86
C GLU A 101 -10.61 8.86 -10.88
N ASN A 102 -10.88 9.38 -9.68
CA ASN A 102 -11.57 8.71 -8.55
C ASN A 102 -10.77 7.60 -7.83
N HIS A 103 -9.54 7.33 -8.24
CA HIS A 103 -8.64 6.43 -7.53
C HIS A 103 -7.80 7.20 -6.52
N MET A 104 -7.57 6.59 -5.35
CA MET A 104 -6.68 7.13 -4.33
C MET A 104 -5.28 6.57 -4.53
N PHE A 105 -4.30 7.47 -4.57
CA PHE A 105 -2.88 7.16 -4.59
C PHE A 105 -2.29 7.55 -3.23
N ILE A 106 -1.69 6.59 -2.55
CA ILE A 106 -0.95 6.79 -1.30
C ILE A 106 0.53 6.96 -1.64
N VAL A 107 1.14 8.05 -1.16
CA VAL A 107 2.53 8.40 -1.47
C VAL A 107 3.40 8.16 -0.24
N ASP A 108 4.38 7.27 -0.40
CA ASP A 108 5.38 6.89 0.59
C ASP A 108 6.81 7.09 0.05
N GLY A 109 7.81 6.81 0.89
CA GLY A 109 9.21 7.04 0.58
C GLY A 109 9.63 8.51 0.71
N ASP A 110 10.52 8.94 -0.18
CA ASP A 110 11.13 10.26 -0.18
C ASP A 110 10.20 11.36 -0.73
N SER A 111 10.12 12.50 -0.06
CA SER A 111 9.39 13.67 -0.59
C SER A 111 10.03 14.22 -1.86
N LEU A 112 9.22 14.55 -2.88
CA LEU A 112 9.67 15.11 -4.15
C LEU A 112 8.81 16.31 -4.59
N GLU A 113 9.28 17.51 -4.27
CA GLU A 113 8.54 18.77 -4.47
C GLU A 113 8.27 19.08 -5.95
N GLU A 114 9.08 18.56 -6.88
CA GLU A 114 8.85 18.72 -8.31
C GLU A 114 7.61 17.96 -8.82
N LEU A 115 7.17 16.94 -8.08
CA LEU A 115 5.98 16.16 -8.43
C LEU A 115 4.75 16.62 -7.67
N PHE A 116 4.93 17.00 -6.41
CA PHE A 116 3.83 17.23 -5.49
C PHE A 116 4.00 18.53 -4.70
N SER A 117 2.91 19.30 -4.63
CA SER A 117 2.76 20.36 -3.64
C SER A 117 1.75 19.95 -2.57
N ILE A 118 1.94 20.44 -1.34
CA ILE A 118 1.00 20.17 -0.23
C ILE A 118 -0.21 21.09 -0.38
N CYS A 119 -1.39 20.50 -0.51
CA CYS A 119 -2.66 21.20 -0.62
C CYS A 119 -3.43 21.21 0.72
N GLY A 120 -3.08 22.13 1.61
CA GLY A 120 -3.85 22.41 2.82
C GLY A 120 -3.47 21.55 4.03
N GLN A 121 -4.48 21.15 4.81
CA GLN A 121 -4.29 20.45 6.09
C GLN A 121 -4.21 18.93 5.91
N LYS A 122 -3.61 18.27 6.91
CA LYS A 122 -3.59 16.81 6.97
C LYS A 122 -5.01 16.24 7.12
N VAL A 123 -5.23 15.07 6.55
CA VAL A 123 -6.45 14.28 6.70
C VAL A 123 -6.11 13.03 7.51
N SER A 124 -6.93 12.76 8.53
CA SER A 124 -6.76 11.60 9.41
C SER A 124 -7.40 10.36 8.81
N PHE A 125 -6.64 9.28 8.75
CA PHE A 125 -7.09 7.95 8.34
C PHE A 125 -6.93 6.98 9.50
N LYS A 126 -7.96 6.18 9.73
CA LYS A 126 -7.90 5.04 10.64
C LYS A 126 -7.61 3.79 9.82
N TYR A 127 -6.76 2.92 10.35
CA TYR A 127 -6.43 1.66 9.72
C TYR A 127 -6.20 0.57 10.76
N LEU A 128 -6.37 -0.67 10.34
CA LEU A 128 -6.09 -1.84 11.17
C LEU A 128 -4.68 -2.32 10.86
N GLU A 129 -3.74 -2.06 11.77
CA GLU A 129 -2.44 -2.71 11.68
C GLU A 129 -2.63 -4.18 11.99
N LYS A 130 -2.41 -5.02 10.99
CA LYS A 130 -2.32 -6.46 11.19
C LYS A 130 -1.08 -6.71 12.02
N ASP A 131 -1.23 -7.47 13.11
CA ASP A 131 -0.07 -7.96 13.85
C ASP A 131 0.83 -8.71 12.85
N LEU A 132 1.98 -8.10 12.53
CA LEU A 132 2.89 -8.55 11.48
C LEU A 132 3.65 -9.83 11.87
N ASP A 133 3.18 -10.56 12.87
CA ASP A 133 3.66 -11.88 13.28
C ASP A 133 3.54 -12.94 12.16
N TYR A 134 2.88 -12.61 11.04
CA TYR A 134 2.89 -13.40 9.80
C TYR A 134 3.96 -12.98 8.78
N ILE A 135 4.72 -11.90 8.99
CA ILE A 135 5.90 -11.59 8.18
C ILE A 135 7.01 -12.58 8.58
N LEU A 136 7.28 -13.54 7.70
CA LEU A 136 8.50 -14.33 7.81
C LEU A 136 9.67 -13.45 7.42
N LYS A 137 10.30 -12.80 8.40
CA LYS A 137 11.57 -12.10 8.21
C LYS A 137 12.67 -13.15 8.06
N ARG A 138 13.08 -13.44 6.83
CA ARG A 138 14.24 -14.33 6.59
C ARG A 138 15.46 -13.45 6.41
N LYS A 139 16.43 -13.62 7.31
CA LYS A 139 17.76 -13.04 7.17
C LYS A 139 18.62 -14.03 6.38
N ASP A 140 19.10 -13.63 5.22
CA ASP A 140 20.02 -14.44 4.44
C ASP A 140 21.48 -14.28 4.92
N ASP A 141 22.39 -15.09 4.40
CA ASP A 141 23.82 -15.08 4.77
C ASP A 141 24.53 -13.76 4.44
N LYS A 142 23.85 -12.84 3.74
CA LYS A 142 24.34 -11.50 3.37
C LYS A 142 23.76 -10.38 4.24
N ASN A 143 23.04 -10.71 5.32
CA ASN A 143 22.32 -9.76 6.17
C ASN A 143 21.20 -8.97 5.46
N ILE A 144 20.74 -9.41 4.28
CA ILE A 144 19.57 -8.81 3.63
C ILE A 144 18.33 -9.35 4.33
N ILE A 145 17.49 -8.45 4.83
CA ILE A 145 16.21 -8.81 5.43
C ILE A 145 15.21 -8.92 4.28
N THR A 146 14.77 -10.15 3.97
CA THR A 146 13.65 -10.36 3.03
C THR A 146 12.38 -10.54 3.86
N GLU A 147 11.42 -9.65 3.68
CA GLU A 147 10.10 -9.71 4.30
C GLU A 147 9.14 -10.46 3.37
N LEU A 148 8.60 -11.58 3.83
CA LEU A 148 7.59 -12.36 3.10
C LEU A 148 6.20 -12.05 3.67
N TYR A 149 5.37 -11.38 2.87
CA TYR A 149 3.97 -11.12 3.18
C TYR A 149 3.11 -12.29 2.68
N PHE A 150 2.27 -12.87 3.55
CA PHE A 150 1.22 -13.79 3.12
C PHE A 150 0.05 -12.98 2.55
N ILE A 151 0.07 -12.79 1.24
CA ILE A 151 -0.98 -12.07 0.50
C ILE A 151 -2.03 -13.12 0.07
N ILE A 152 -3.29 -12.91 0.46
CA ILE A 152 -4.42 -13.82 0.17
C ILE A 152 -4.87 -13.71 -1.29
N ASP A 153 -4.53 -12.59 -1.95
CA ASP A 153 -4.77 -12.29 -3.35
C ASP A 153 -3.48 -11.72 -3.95
N ASP A 154 -2.78 -12.51 -4.77
CA ASP A 154 -1.54 -12.11 -5.44
C ASP A 154 -1.79 -11.32 -6.74
N SER A 155 -3.03 -10.91 -6.98
CA SER A 155 -3.39 -10.08 -8.13
C SER A 155 -2.91 -8.64 -7.94
N PHE A 156 -1.91 -8.24 -8.73
CA PHE A 156 -1.41 -6.87 -8.76
C PHE A 156 -0.85 -6.51 -10.13
N SER A 157 -0.65 -5.21 -10.37
CA SER A 157 0.26 -4.69 -11.37
C SER A 157 1.15 -3.64 -10.73
N GLN A 158 2.42 -3.63 -11.14
CA GLN A 158 3.43 -2.69 -10.68
C GLN A 158 4.17 -2.12 -11.89
N TRP A 159 4.45 -0.82 -11.85
CA TRP A 159 5.25 -0.10 -12.85
C TRP A 159 6.40 0.62 -12.18
N ALA A 160 7.58 0.47 -12.74
CA ALA A 160 8.79 1.14 -12.30
C ALA A 160 9.22 2.19 -13.35
N TYR A 161 9.54 3.39 -12.88
CA TYR A 161 10.03 4.49 -13.69
C TYR A 161 11.29 5.06 -13.05
N GLN A 162 12.29 5.36 -13.86
CA GLN A 162 13.36 6.27 -13.46
C GLN A 162 12.89 7.71 -13.70
N TYR A 163 13.01 8.57 -12.70
CA TYR A 163 12.67 9.99 -12.80
C TYR A 163 13.93 10.83 -12.91
N LEU A 164 14.09 11.52 -14.04
CA LEU A 164 15.29 12.30 -14.33
C LEU A 164 14.90 13.60 -15.04
N ASN A 165 15.31 14.74 -14.48
CA ASN A 165 15.12 16.07 -15.08
C ASN A 165 13.65 16.39 -15.45
N GLY A 166 12.68 15.97 -14.64
CA GLY A 166 11.26 16.22 -14.92
C GLY A 166 10.55 15.15 -15.75
N GLU A 167 11.30 14.17 -16.26
CA GLU A 167 10.81 13.13 -17.16
C GLU A 167 10.77 11.76 -16.49
N PHE A 168 9.79 10.95 -16.89
CA PHE A 168 9.62 9.57 -16.44
C PHE A 168 10.08 8.61 -17.53
N ILE A 169 11.16 7.89 -17.25
CA ILE A 169 11.74 6.87 -18.14
C ILE A 169 11.22 5.52 -17.66
N PHE A 170 10.36 4.88 -18.45
CA PHE A 170 9.81 3.57 -18.09
C PHE A 170 10.91 2.51 -18.00
N TYR A 171 11.02 1.88 -16.83
CA TYR A 171 12.01 0.83 -16.57
C TYR A 171 11.41 -0.56 -16.78
N GLY A 172 10.21 -0.80 -16.27
CA GLY A 172 9.58 -2.11 -16.38
C GLY A 172 8.21 -2.20 -15.72
N LYS A 173 7.53 -3.30 -16.00
CA LYS A 173 6.23 -3.64 -15.41
C LYS A 173 6.22 -5.10 -14.99
N SER A 174 5.68 -5.38 -13.81
CA SER A 174 5.31 -6.71 -13.34
C SER A 174 3.80 -6.77 -13.13
N SER A 175 3.15 -7.90 -13.43
CA SER A 175 1.68 -7.99 -13.28
C SER A 175 1.19 -9.43 -13.20
N PHE A 176 0.22 -9.64 -12.33
CA PHE A 176 -0.65 -10.81 -12.20
C PHE A 176 -2.10 -10.43 -12.58
N CYS A 177 -2.23 -9.68 -13.67
CA CYS A 177 -3.49 -9.37 -14.33
C CYS A 177 -3.92 -10.52 -15.23
N ASN A 178 -5.00 -11.21 -14.83
CA ASN A 178 -5.69 -12.23 -15.62
C ASN A 178 -6.79 -11.61 -16.47
#